data_AF-A0A945KKM8-F1
#
_entry.id   AF-A0A945KKM8-F1
#
_cell.length_a   1.000
_cell.length_b   1.000
_cell.length_c   1.000
_cell.angle_alpha   90.00
_cell.angle_beta   90.00
_cell.angle_gamma   90.00
#
_symmetry.space_group_name_H-M   'P 1'
#
loop_
_entity.id
_entity.type
_entity.pdbx_description
1 polymer ?
#
loop_
_entity_poly.entity_id
_entity_poly.type
_entity_poly.pdbx_seq_one_letter_code
_entity_poly.pdbx_strand_id
1 'polypeptide(L)'
;VIERLDVPAAQSNPLAAEVKAALFDAVSGAPGYDKIDSVPALYHGSGGLGSRDIRPGDIVALYEHISEGRETSAGRYFSIGIQHPTAITMGIDPDVRPVGSFSMRGHSVGGYGSVTTNKVIGTMVADLFDKEVQAYPKYGSEKKGLPTTYFLTIASEHIPIHCELHKVEFVPLNDVNAFRNGNPLFGLVEGGAMLLQSPASDPEQVWRGIPETARQGIREKGIRVYYLDMVETARDIASSPDLVQRMQGIVLLGVFLKVTPFAEQSGLTDATLLEGVERSLRKYFGRRGDKVVAENLECVRRGIADVREVSREIIESEVNLEV
;
A
#
# COMPACT_ATOMS: atom_id res chain seq x y z
N VAL A 1 -1.36 -21.50 18.50
CA VAL A 1 -0.19 -21.70 17.62
C VAL A 1 -0.63 -21.45 16.19
N ILE A 2 0.02 -20.54 15.47
CA ILE A 2 -0.26 -20.29 14.04
C ILE A 2 0.97 -20.71 13.25
N GLU A 3 0.80 -21.52 12.23
CA GLU A 3 1.89 -21.99 11.38
C GLU A 3 1.68 -21.57 9.93
N ARG A 4 2.76 -21.14 9.29
CA ARG A 4 2.79 -20.87 7.83
C ARG A 4 3.05 -22.14 7.04
N LEU A 5 2.33 -23.19 7.37
CA LEU A 5 2.50 -24.55 6.90
C LEU A 5 1.18 -25.31 7.12
N ASP A 6 0.89 -26.27 6.26
CA ASP A 6 -0.15 -27.26 6.48
C ASP A 6 0.39 -28.63 6.08
N VAL A 7 0.33 -29.61 6.98
CA VAL A 7 0.78 -30.99 6.75
C VAL A 7 -0.46 -31.90 6.81
N PRO A 8 -1.15 -32.14 5.68
CA PRO A 8 -2.48 -32.78 5.70
C PRO A 8 -2.51 -34.18 6.31
N ALA A 9 -1.39 -34.91 6.23
CA ALA A 9 -1.29 -36.27 6.78
C ALA A 9 -0.99 -36.30 8.29
N ALA A 10 -0.60 -35.18 8.88
CA ALA A 10 -0.26 -35.11 10.30
C ALA A 10 -1.51 -34.80 11.13
N GLN A 11 -1.58 -35.37 12.34
CA GLN A 11 -2.61 -35.00 13.31
C GLN A 11 -2.48 -33.53 13.75
N SER A 12 -1.26 -32.99 13.73
CA SER A 12 -0.96 -31.59 14.05
C SER A 12 0.25 -31.16 13.26
N ASN A 13 0.28 -29.89 12.86
CA ASN A 13 1.46 -29.29 12.26
C ASN A 13 2.65 -29.32 13.25
N PRO A 14 3.91 -29.30 12.76
CA PRO A 14 5.09 -29.57 13.55
C PRO A 14 5.24 -28.70 14.80
N LEU A 15 5.05 -27.38 14.71
CA LEU A 15 5.19 -26.51 15.88
C LEU A 15 4.08 -26.77 16.90
N ALA A 16 2.85 -27.01 16.44
CA ALA A 16 1.77 -27.40 17.34
C ALA A 16 2.06 -28.76 18.02
N ALA A 17 2.66 -29.71 17.32
CA ALA A 17 3.05 -31.00 17.89
C ALA A 17 4.17 -30.85 18.93
N GLU A 18 5.19 -30.04 18.65
CA GLU A 18 6.28 -29.74 19.60
C GLU A 18 5.77 -29.03 20.85
N VAL A 19 4.87 -28.04 20.70
CA VAL A 19 4.25 -27.35 21.85
C VAL A 19 3.42 -28.33 22.69
N LYS A 20 2.66 -29.25 22.06
CA LYS A 20 1.94 -30.30 22.79
C LYS A 20 2.87 -31.21 23.57
N ALA A 21 3.97 -31.64 22.96
CA ALA A 21 4.98 -32.48 23.62
C ALA A 21 5.64 -31.75 24.79
N ALA A 22 6.07 -30.50 24.61
CA ALA A 22 6.67 -29.69 25.66
C ALA A 22 5.71 -29.46 26.85
N LEU A 23 4.42 -29.20 26.59
CA LEU A 23 3.42 -29.06 27.65
C LEU A 23 3.19 -30.39 28.40
N PHE A 24 3.28 -31.52 27.69
CA PHE A 24 3.18 -32.85 28.30
C PHE A 24 4.41 -33.17 29.17
N ASP A 25 5.61 -32.84 28.70
CA ASP A 25 6.85 -32.98 29.46
C ASP A 25 6.82 -32.12 30.73
N ALA A 26 6.34 -30.88 30.63
CA ALA A 26 6.19 -29.96 31.74
C ALA A 26 5.21 -30.48 32.81
N VAL A 27 4.02 -30.97 32.42
CA VAL A 27 3.05 -31.51 33.40
C VAL A 27 3.55 -32.82 34.03
N SER A 28 4.33 -33.61 33.28
CA SER A 28 4.93 -34.85 33.75
C SER A 28 6.16 -34.64 34.65
N GLY A 29 6.68 -33.41 34.74
CA GLY A 29 7.89 -33.08 35.50
C GLY A 29 9.16 -33.64 34.87
N ALA A 30 9.22 -33.67 33.53
CA ALA A 30 10.40 -34.14 32.80
C ALA A 30 11.63 -33.24 33.10
N PRO A 31 12.84 -33.81 33.17
CA PRO A 31 14.06 -33.02 33.40
C PRO A 31 14.24 -31.92 32.34
N GLY A 32 14.52 -30.69 32.79
CA GLY A 32 14.73 -29.53 31.91
C GLY A 32 13.48 -28.71 31.61
N TYR A 33 12.31 -29.09 32.14
CA TYR A 33 11.07 -28.33 32.02
C TYR A 33 10.59 -27.83 33.39
N ASP A 34 10.07 -26.61 33.43
CA ASP A 34 9.37 -26.10 34.60
C ASP A 34 8.05 -26.84 34.76
N LYS A 35 7.80 -27.40 35.95
CA LYS A 35 6.59 -28.17 36.21
C LYS A 35 5.35 -27.27 36.20
N ILE A 36 4.33 -27.69 35.46
CA ILE A 36 2.99 -27.06 35.44
C ILE A 36 1.94 -28.01 36.01
N ASP A 37 0.87 -27.46 36.61
CA ASP A 37 -0.18 -28.27 37.23
C ASP A 37 -1.29 -28.69 36.26
N SER A 38 -1.44 -27.97 35.14
CA SER A 38 -2.48 -28.23 34.14
C SER A 38 -2.04 -27.81 32.75
N VAL A 39 -2.50 -28.54 31.74
CA VAL A 39 -2.27 -28.20 30.33
C VAL A 39 -3.35 -27.23 29.85
N PRO A 40 -3.00 -26.06 29.30
CA PRO A 40 -3.98 -25.11 28.77
C PRO A 40 -4.68 -25.66 27.52
N ALA A 41 -5.86 -25.12 27.22
CA ALA A 41 -6.53 -25.41 25.95
C ALA A 41 -5.66 -24.92 24.79
N LEU A 42 -5.26 -25.84 23.91
CA LEU A 42 -4.42 -25.52 22.77
C LEU A 42 -5.25 -25.37 21.49
N TYR A 43 -5.23 -24.17 20.95
CA TYR A 43 -5.71 -23.84 19.62
C TYR A 43 -4.54 -23.79 18.66
N HIS A 44 -4.70 -24.38 17.48
CA HIS A 44 -3.65 -24.43 16.47
C HIS A 44 -4.23 -24.32 15.08
N GLY A 45 -3.46 -23.83 14.12
CA GLY A 45 -3.99 -23.61 12.80
C GLY A 45 -2.98 -23.09 11.80
N SER A 46 -3.45 -22.97 10.57
CA SER A 46 -2.64 -22.62 9.41
C SER A 46 -3.05 -21.26 8.86
N GLY A 47 -2.06 -20.44 8.51
CA GLY A 47 -2.30 -19.12 7.92
C GLY A 47 -1.09 -18.67 7.08
N GLY A 48 -1.30 -17.75 6.15
CA GLY A 48 -0.18 -17.15 5.41
C GLY A 48 0.45 -18.01 4.32
N LEU A 49 -0.11 -19.20 4.03
CA LEU A 49 0.39 -20.07 2.97
C LEU A 49 0.33 -19.35 1.61
N GLY A 50 1.38 -19.50 0.81
CA GLY A 50 1.46 -18.86 -0.52
C GLY A 50 1.46 -17.33 -0.48
N SER A 51 1.86 -16.72 0.64
CA SER A 51 1.75 -15.26 0.86
C SER A 51 0.32 -14.74 0.86
N ARG A 52 -0.63 -15.61 1.22
CA ARG A 52 -1.96 -15.13 1.59
C ARG A 52 -1.84 -14.17 2.77
N ASP A 53 -2.52 -13.04 2.71
CA ASP A 53 -2.46 -12.08 3.80
C ASP A 53 -3.08 -12.62 5.08
N ILE A 54 -2.43 -12.29 6.20
CA ILE A 54 -2.99 -12.35 7.54
C ILE A 54 -3.11 -10.91 8.02
N ARG A 55 -4.33 -10.47 8.31
CA ARG A 55 -4.64 -9.10 8.69
C ARG A 55 -4.80 -8.96 10.20
N PRO A 56 -4.73 -7.73 10.73
CA PRO A 56 -5.08 -7.47 12.13
C PRO A 56 -6.44 -8.04 12.51
N GLY A 57 -7.44 -7.93 11.63
CA GLY A 57 -8.76 -8.52 11.85
C GLY A 57 -8.78 -10.04 11.97
N ASP A 58 -7.93 -10.77 11.24
CA ASP A 58 -7.81 -12.22 11.38
C ASP A 58 -7.31 -12.59 12.79
N ILE A 59 -6.37 -11.80 13.31
CA ILE A 59 -5.82 -12.00 14.66
C ILE A 59 -6.87 -11.68 15.73
N VAL A 60 -7.63 -10.60 15.57
CA VAL A 60 -8.75 -10.26 16.47
C VAL A 60 -9.78 -11.38 16.51
N ALA A 61 -10.24 -11.83 15.34
CA ALA A 61 -11.24 -12.89 15.24
C ALA A 61 -10.74 -14.21 15.85
N LEU A 62 -9.44 -14.51 15.72
CA LEU A 62 -8.83 -15.66 16.37
C LEU A 62 -8.86 -15.54 17.90
N TYR A 63 -8.49 -14.39 18.47
CA TYR A 63 -8.56 -14.18 19.91
C TYR A 63 -9.98 -14.31 20.45
N GLU A 64 -10.96 -13.73 19.77
CA GLU A 64 -12.38 -13.87 20.11
C GLU A 64 -12.80 -15.35 20.09
N HIS A 65 -12.47 -16.07 19.01
CA HIS A 65 -12.76 -17.50 18.86
C HIS A 65 -12.20 -18.34 20.02
N ILE A 66 -10.94 -18.09 20.41
CA ILE A 66 -10.29 -18.78 21.53
C ILE A 66 -10.96 -18.42 22.86
N SER A 67 -11.24 -17.13 23.09
CA SER A 67 -11.80 -16.64 24.36
C SER A 67 -13.20 -17.19 24.65
N GLU A 68 -13.98 -17.44 23.60
CA GLU A 68 -15.34 -17.98 23.69
C GLU A 68 -15.35 -19.52 23.74
N GLY A 69 -14.18 -20.16 23.66
CA GLY A 69 -14.08 -21.62 23.65
C GLY A 69 -14.73 -22.26 22.42
N ARG A 70 -14.84 -21.52 21.30
CA ARG A 70 -15.44 -22.03 20.07
C ARG A 70 -14.57 -23.13 19.46
N GLU A 71 -15.17 -23.92 18.60
CA GLU A 71 -14.49 -24.93 17.79
C GLU A 71 -14.94 -24.77 16.33
N THR A 72 -14.09 -25.22 15.42
CA THR A 72 -14.39 -25.27 13.98
C THR A 72 -14.91 -26.66 13.61
N SER A 73 -15.14 -26.92 12.31
CA SER A 73 -15.45 -28.27 11.82
C SER A 73 -14.35 -29.30 12.10
N ALA A 74 -13.15 -28.87 12.51
CA ALA A 74 -12.02 -29.71 12.89
C ALA A 74 -11.62 -29.51 14.37
N GLY A 75 -12.58 -29.22 15.25
CA GLY A 75 -12.33 -28.98 16.66
C GLY A 75 -11.53 -27.69 16.86
N ARG A 76 -10.41 -27.77 17.59
CA ARG A 76 -9.53 -26.62 17.87
C ARG A 76 -8.48 -26.34 16.79
N TYR A 77 -8.60 -27.00 15.64
CA TYR A 77 -7.83 -26.65 14.45
C TYR A 77 -8.54 -25.53 13.68
N PHE A 78 -7.81 -24.52 13.20
CA PHE A 78 -8.37 -23.42 12.42
C PHE A 78 -7.54 -23.07 11.19
N SER A 79 -8.16 -22.35 10.26
CA SER A 79 -7.45 -21.62 9.21
C SER A 79 -7.83 -20.13 9.22
N ILE A 80 -6.93 -19.27 8.78
CA ILE A 80 -7.16 -17.82 8.69
C ILE A 80 -6.84 -17.29 7.28
N GLY A 81 -7.52 -16.23 6.87
CA GLY A 81 -7.32 -15.58 5.56
C GLY A 81 -7.90 -16.32 4.34
N ILE A 82 -8.59 -17.45 4.51
CA ILE A 82 -9.19 -18.23 3.42
C ILE A 82 -10.66 -18.58 3.69
N GLN A 83 -11.40 -18.92 2.63
CA GLN A 83 -12.73 -19.52 2.75
C GLN A 83 -12.60 -21.04 2.82
N HIS A 84 -12.85 -21.62 3.99
CA HIS A 84 -12.72 -23.05 4.26
C HIS A 84 -13.64 -23.45 5.43
N PRO A 85 -14.08 -24.72 5.55
CA PRO A 85 -14.89 -25.16 6.70
C PRO A 85 -14.25 -24.96 8.08
N THR A 86 -12.92 -24.93 8.14
CA THR A 86 -12.15 -24.64 9.36
C THR A 86 -11.79 -23.16 9.52
N ALA A 87 -12.25 -22.29 8.62
CA ALA A 87 -11.84 -20.90 8.61
C ALA A 87 -12.48 -20.13 9.76
N ILE A 88 -11.67 -19.36 10.49
CA ILE A 88 -12.18 -18.32 11.36
C ILE A 88 -12.53 -17.13 10.47
N THR A 89 -13.80 -16.74 10.51
CA THR A 89 -14.29 -15.61 9.74
C THR A 89 -13.86 -14.32 10.42
N MET A 90 -13.19 -13.45 9.66
CA MET A 90 -12.81 -12.12 10.11
C MET A 90 -14.06 -11.30 10.44
N GLY A 91 -14.07 -10.73 11.64
CA GLY A 91 -15.06 -9.75 12.06
C GLY A 91 -14.57 -8.34 11.73
N ILE A 92 -14.19 -7.59 12.76
CA ILE A 92 -13.60 -6.26 12.61
C ILE A 92 -12.16 -6.35 12.08
N ASP A 93 -11.76 -5.38 11.26
CA ASP A 93 -10.37 -5.23 10.79
C ASP A 93 -9.82 -3.85 11.19
N PRO A 94 -9.23 -3.72 12.39
CA PRO A 94 -8.77 -2.44 12.90
C PRO A 94 -7.56 -1.91 12.13
N ASP A 95 -7.50 -0.59 11.94
CA ASP A 95 -6.31 0.11 11.48
C ASP A 95 -5.29 0.18 12.63
N VAL A 96 -4.31 -0.72 12.60
CA VAL A 96 -3.23 -0.78 13.61
C VAL A 96 -1.97 -0.03 13.16
N ARG A 97 -2.07 0.83 12.14
CA ARG A 97 -0.93 1.64 11.72
C ARG A 97 -0.59 2.64 12.84
N PRO A 98 0.69 3.06 12.95
CA PRO A 98 1.05 4.19 13.80
C PRO A 98 0.11 5.38 13.63
N VAL A 99 -0.20 6.07 14.73
CA VAL A 99 -1.09 7.23 14.70
C VAL A 99 -0.45 8.34 13.86
N GLY A 100 -1.25 8.95 12.98
CA GLY A 100 -0.74 9.96 12.05
C GLY A 100 0.11 9.39 10.90
N SER A 101 0.11 8.07 10.70
CA SER A 101 0.70 7.45 9.52
C SER A 101 -0.03 7.87 8.25
N PHE A 102 0.70 7.78 7.14
CA PHE A 102 0.20 8.05 5.81
C PHE A 102 0.58 6.88 4.91
N SER A 103 -0.38 6.41 4.14
CA SER A 103 -0.21 5.30 3.21
C SER A 103 -0.61 5.68 1.80
N MET A 104 0.16 5.15 0.86
CA MET A 104 -0.09 5.26 -0.56
C MET A 104 -0.25 3.87 -1.17
N ARG A 105 -1.18 3.74 -2.12
CA ARG A 105 -1.24 2.58 -3.02
C ARG A 105 -1.23 3.04 -4.46
N GLY A 106 -0.11 2.85 -5.14
CA GLY A 106 -0.02 3.14 -6.57
C GLY A 106 -0.49 1.99 -7.43
N HIS A 107 -1.24 2.31 -8.49
CA HIS A 107 -1.64 1.39 -9.55
C HIS A 107 -0.82 1.70 -10.79
N SER A 108 -0.06 0.72 -11.24
CA SER A 108 0.88 0.86 -12.36
C SER A 108 0.82 -0.35 -13.28
N VAL A 109 1.69 -0.35 -14.28
CA VAL A 109 1.79 -1.41 -15.29
C VAL A 109 3.19 -2.02 -15.23
N GLY A 110 3.27 -3.35 -15.34
CA GLY A 110 4.55 -4.06 -15.37
C GLY A 110 5.48 -3.49 -16.44
N GLY A 111 6.68 -3.05 -16.03
CA GLY A 111 7.67 -2.39 -16.89
C GLY A 111 7.74 -0.87 -16.74
N TYR A 112 6.79 -0.24 -16.02
CA TYR A 112 6.73 1.22 -15.88
C TYR A 112 7.63 1.77 -14.74
N GLY A 113 8.42 0.91 -14.08
CA GLY A 113 9.35 1.33 -13.04
C GLY A 113 8.69 1.65 -11.69
N SER A 114 7.50 1.10 -11.41
CA SER A 114 6.75 1.31 -10.17
C SER A 114 7.56 1.04 -8.90
N VAL A 115 8.37 -0.02 -8.88
CA VAL A 115 9.24 -0.37 -7.74
C VAL A 115 10.29 0.69 -7.48
N THR A 116 10.97 1.13 -8.54
CA THR A 116 11.98 2.19 -8.45
C THR A 116 11.34 3.49 -8.00
N THR A 117 10.18 3.82 -8.55
CA THR A 117 9.38 4.98 -8.19
C THR A 117 9.05 4.97 -6.70
N ASN A 118 8.50 3.85 -6.21
CA ASN A 118 8.14 3.70 -4.80
C ASN A 118 9.35 3.82 -3.88
N LYS A 119 10.48 3.20 -4.27
CA LYS A 119 11.74 3.30 -3.52
C LYS A 119 12.27 4.73 -3.49
N VAL A 120 12.20 5.45 -4.61
CA VAL A 120 12.63 6.85 -4.68
C VAL A 120 11.75 7.72 -3.78
N ILE A 121 10.42 7.64 -3.90
CA ILE A 121 9.49 8.39 -3.05
C ILE A 121 9.75 8.07 -1.57
N GLY A 122 9.85 6.80 -1.21
CA GLY A 122 10.10 6.39 0.17
C GLY A 122 11.44 6.90 0.72
N THR A 123 12.51 6.79 -0.06
CA THR A 123 13.84 7.27 0.35
C THR A 123 13.85 8.79 0.51
N MET A 124 13.19 9.51 -0.42
CA MET A 124 13.10 10.98 -0.39
C MET A 124 12.33 11.44 0.84
N VAL A 125 11.19 10.81 1.14
CA VAL A 125 10.39 11.13 2.32
C VAL A 125 11.17 10.88 3.60
N ALA A 126 11.87 9.75 3.70
CA ALA A 126 12.70 9.43 4.86
C ALA A 126 13.83 10.46 5.04
N ASP A 127 14.56 10.76 3.97
CA ASP A 127 15.71 11.69 4.00
C ASP A 127 15.27 13.15 4.25
N LEU A 128 14.08 13.58 3.79
CA LEU A 128 13.59 14.96 3.90
C LEU A 128 12.82 15.25 5.19
N PHE A 129 12.03 14.30 5.66
CA PHE A 129 11.03 14.53 6.72
C PHE A 129 11.28 13.71 7.99
N ASP A 130 12.41 12.99 8.07
CA ASP A 130 12.81 12.15 9.20
C ASP A 130 11.70 11.17 9.61
N LYS A 131 11.26 10.36 8.64
CA LYS A 131 10.17 9.39 8.79
C LYS A 131 10.66 7.96 8.60
N GLU A 132 10.03 7.04 9.32
CA GLU A 132 10.08 5.63 8.98
C GLU A 132 9.21 5.35 7.77
N VAL A 133 9.73 4.53 6.86
CA VAL A 133 9.07 4.20 5.61
C VAL A 133 9.11 2.70 5.37
N GLN A 134 7.94 2.13 5.11
CA GLN A 134 7.78 0.74 4.71
C GLN A 134 7.22 0.69 3.29
N ALA A 135 7.93 -0.01 2.39
CA ALA A 135 7.53 -0.18 1.01
C ALA A 135 7.27 -1.65 0.70
N TYR A 136 6.13 -1.95 0.08
CA TYR A 136 5.75 -3.31 -0.31
C TYR A 136 5.23 -3.32 -1.76
N PRO A 137 6.04 -3.75 -2.74
CA PRO A 137 5.58 -3.90 -4.12
C PRO A 137 4.90 -5.27 -4.34
N LYS A 138 3.72 -5.29 -4.98
CA LYS A 138 3.01 -6.51 -5.37
C LYS A 138 3.28 -6.83 -6.84
N TYR A 139 3.97 -7.94 -7.08
CA TYR A 139 4.25 -8.44 -8.42
C TYR A 139 3.23 -9.49 -8.83
N GLY A 140 2.79 -9.42 -10.10
CA GLY A 140 2.18 -10.56 -10.77
C GLY A 140 3.24 -11.55 -11.25
N SER A 141 2.81 -12.73 -11.69
CA SER A 141 3.67 -13.73 -12.33
C SER A 141 4.28 -13.24 -13.65
N GLU A 142 3.60 -12.31 -14.33
CA GLU A 142 4.05 -11.75 -15.61
C GLU A 142 5.04 -10.59 -15.43
N LYS A 143 6.09 -10.58 -16.25
CA LYS A 143 7.18 -9.60 -16.16
C LYS A 143 6.83 -8.22 -16.73
N LYS A 144 5.86 -8.11 -17.64
CA LYS A 144 5.48 -6.85 -18.31
C LYS A 144 4.00 -6.80 -18.67
N GLY A 145 3.43 -5.60 -18.74
CA GLY A 145 2.10 -5.34 -19.32
C GLY A 145 0.90 -5.61 -18.41
N LEU A 146 1.04 -6.44 -17.37
CA LEU A 146 -0.05 -6.64 -16.41
C LEU A 146 -0.12 -5.51 -15.37
N PRO A 147 -1.33 -5.22 -14.85
CA PRO A 147 -1.51 -4.34 -13.70
C PRO A 147 -0.67 -4.79 -12.50
N THR A 148 -0.01 -3.84 -11.85
CA THR A 148 0.76 -4.05 -10.63
C THR A 148 0.39 -2.97 -9.62
N THR A 149 0.38 -3.33 -8.34
CA THR A 149 0.17 -2.40 -7.24
C THR A 149 1.43 -2.32 -6.40
N TYR A 150 1.68 -1.15 -5.85
CA TYR A 150 2.75 -0.96 -4.88
C TYR A 150 2.25 -0.11 -3.73
N PHE A 151 2.78 -0.38 -2.56
CA PHE A 151 2.34 0.20 -1.32
C PHE A 151 3.50 0.92 -0.65
N LEU A 152 3.19 2.05 -0.02
CA LEU A 152 4.09 2.80 0.82
C LEU A 152 3.33 3.17 2.09
N THR A 153 3.94 2.98 3.25
CA THR A 153 3.47 3.55 4.52
C THR A 153 4.59 4.38 5.10
N ILE A 154 4.24 5.56 5.58
CA ILE A 154 5.13 6.56 6.15
C ILE A 154 4.61 6.86 7.55
N ALA A 155 5.48 6.81 8.54
CA ALA A 155 5.13 7.08 9.93
C ALA A 155 6.29 7.76 10.67
N SER A 156 5.99 8.38 11.82
CA SER A 156 7.02 8.95 12.70
C SER A 156 7.70 7.89 13.59
N GLU A 157 7.17 6.66 13.61
CA GLU A 157 7.65 5.55 14.43
C GLU A 157 7.58 4.24 13.63
N HIS A 158 8.06 3.16 14.25
CA HIS A 158 8.12 1.84 13.63
C HIS A 158 6.77 1.36 13.09
N ILE A 159 6.79 0.83 11.86
CA ILE A 159 5.60 0.31 11.16
C ILE A 159 5.57 -1.22 11.30
N PRO A 160 4.74 -1.80 12.20
CA PRO A 160 4.74 -3.23 12.47
C PRO A 160 3.91 -4.06 11.47
N ILE A 161 3.23 -3.41 10.54
CA ILE A 161 2.23 -4.05 9.67
C ILE A 161 2.90 -4.78 8.51
N HIS A 162 2.51 -6.02 8.25
CA HIS A 162 2.98 -6.82 7.12
C HIS A 162 1.81 -7.50 6.38
N CYS A 163 0.85 -6.70 5.90
CA CYS A 163 -0.29 -7.14 5.09
C CYS A 163 -0.66 -6.06 4.05
N GLU A 164 -1.53 -6.36 3.08
CA GLU A 164 -2.05 -5.34 2.16
C GLU A 164 -2.76 -4.21 2.90
N LEU A 165 -2.73 -3.01 2.34
CA LEU A 165 -3.34 -1.83 2.95
C LEU A 165 -4.83 -1.75 2.57
N HIS A 166 -5.70 -1.80 3.57
CA HIS A 166 -7.14 -1.50 3.44
C HIS A 166 -7.47 -0.04 3.77
N LYS A 167 -6.48 0.74 4.17
CA LYS A 167 -6.61 2.17 4.40
C LYS A 167 -5.43 2.90 3.78
N VAL A 168 -5.73 3.83 2.88
CA VAL A 168 -4.73 4.65 2.17
C VAL A 168 -5.23 6.07 1.99
N GLU A 169 -4.30 7.01 2.02
CA GLU A 169 -4.53 8.44 1.93
C GLU A 169 -4.28 8.98 0.51
N PHE A 170 -3.46 8.27 -0.29
CA PHE A 170 -3.16 8.66 -1.67
C PHE A 170 -3.08 7.48 -2.64
N VAL A 171 -3.72 7.62 -3.81
CA VAL A 171 -3.73 6.59 -4.86
C VAL A 171 -3.32 7.20 -6.20
N PRO A 172 -2.06 7.04 -6.64
CA PRO A 172 -1.67 7.38 -8.00
C PRO A 172 -1.99 6.25 -8.99
N LEU A 173 -2.59 6.59 -10.13
CA LEU A 173 -2.93 5.69 -11.23
C LEU A 173 -2.13 6.10 -12.46
N ASN A 174 -1.28 5.20 -12.94
CA ASN A 174 -0.58 5.39 -14.22
C ASN A 174 -1.48 5.13 -15.44
N ASP A 175 -2.65 4.52 -15.25
CA ASP A 175 -3.62 4.25 -16.31
C ASP A 175 -5.03 4.12 -15.70
N VAL A 176 -6.01 4.85 -16.26
CA VAL A 176 -7.43 4.79 -15.86
C VAL A 176 -8.04 3.39 -16.06
N ASN A 177 -7.47 2.56 -16.94
CA ASN A 177 -7.85 1.16 -17.12
C ASN A 177 -7.69 0.32 -15.85
N ALA A 178 -7.00 0.80 -14.81
CA ALA A 178 -6.97 0.14 -13.50
C ALA A 178 -8.38 -0.11 -12.94
N PHE A 179 -9.36 0.74 -13.25
CA PHE A 179 -10.76 0.55 -12.86
C PHE A 179 -11.47 -0.61 -13.58
N ARG A 180 -10.94 -1.09 -14.71
CA ARG A 180 -11.48 -2.28 -15.40
C ARG A 180 -11.01 -3.58 -14.75
N ASN A 181 -9.85 -3.55 -14.11
CA ASN A 181 -9.18 -4.72 -13.55
C ASN A 181 -9.33 -4.83 -12.02
N GLY A 182 -9.93 -3.83 -11.37
CA GLY A 182 -10.10 -3.81 -9.92
C GLY A 182 -10.74 -2.51 -9.43
N ASN A 183 -10.66 -2.28 -8.12
CA ASN A 183 -11.19 -1.07 -7.48
C ASN A 183 -10.05 -0.21 -6.91
N PRO A 184 -9.50 0.76 -7.67
CA PRO A 184 -8.52 1.72 -7.17
C PRO A 184 -8.95 2.53 -5.95
N LEU A 185 -10.26 2.69 -5.69
CA LEU A 185 -10.79 3.44 -4.55
C LEU A 185 -10.95 2.59 -3.28
N PHE A 186 -10.69 1.28 -3.36
CA PHE A 186 -10.82 0.37 -2.23
C PHE A 186 -9.89 0.82 -1.08
N GLY A 187 -10.46 1.14 0.08
CA GLY A 187 -9.67 1.61 1.23
C GLY A 187 -9.13 3.04 1.13
N LEU A 188 -9.40 3.78 0.05
CA LEU A 188 -9.10 5.21 0.02
C LEU A 188 -10.01 5.91 1.05
N VAL A 189 -9.39 6.66 1.97
CA VAL A 189 -10.07 7.39 3.05
C VAL A 189 -10.91 8.55 2.52
N GLU A 190 -11.89 8.98 3.30
CA GLU A 190 -12.63 10.22 3.05
C GLU A 190 -11.68 11.42 2.98
N GLY A 191 -11.90 12.33 2.02
CA GLY A 191 -11.01 13.46 1.74
C GLY A 191 -9.63 13.08 1.19
N GLY A 192 -9.38 11.78 0.95
CA GLY A 192 -8.15 11.27 0.36
C GLY A 192 -7.93 11.81 -1.06
N ALA A 193 -6.73 11.57 -1.60
CA ALA A 193 -6.36 12.07 -2.92
C ALA A 193 -6.11 10.93 -3.92
N MET A 194 -6.52 11.16 -5.17
CA MET A 194 -6.23 10.28 -6.30
C MET A 194 -5.51 11.10 -7.37
N LEU A 195 -4.43 10.57 -7.94
CA LEU A 195 -3.77 11.15 -9.11
C LEU A 195 -4.01 10.29 -10.33
N LEU A 196 -4.43 10.89 -11.43
CA LEU A 196 -4.57 10.24 -12.73
C LEU A 196 -3.47 10.69 -13.68
N GLN A 197 -2.72 9.74 -14.24
CA GLN A 197 -2.01 10.01 -15.49
C GLN A 197 -3.06 10.22 -16.59
N SER A 198 -3.05 11.39 -17.22
CA SER A 198 -3.99 11.73 -18.28
C SER A 198 -3.38 12.70 -19.28
N PRO A 199 -3.49 12.46 -20.59
CA PRO A 199 -3.09 13.42 -21.63
C PRO A 199 -4.14 14.53 -21.84
N ALA A 200 -5.32 14.44 -21.22
CA ALA A 200 -6.36 15.45 -21.38
C ALA A 200 -5.99 16.73 -20.61
N SER A 201 -6.10 17.87 -21.28
CA SER A 201 -5.91 19.20 -20.67
C SER A 201 -7.18 19.72 -20.00
N ASP A 202 -8.34 19.32 -20.51
CA ASP A 202 -9.68 19.68 -20.03
C ASP A 202 -10.09 18.80 -18.82
N PRO A 203 -10.35 19.40 -17.64
CA PRO A 203 -10.77 18.65 -16.46
C PRO A 203 -12.12 17.93 -16.63
N GLU A 204 -13.05 18.42 -17.47
CA GLU A 204 -14.31 17.70 -17.73
C GLU A 204 -14.06 16.39 -18.47
N GLN A 205 -13.15 16.40 -19.45
CA GLN A 205 -12.76 15.19 -20.17
C GLN A 205 -12.09 14.16 -19.24
N VAL A 206 -11.22 14.62 -18.34
CA VAL A 206 -10.61 13.76 -17.31
C VAL A 206 -11.69 13.12 -16.44
N TRP A 207 -12.64 13.94 -15.96
CA TRP A 207 -13.74 13.47 -15.12
C TRP A 207 -14.63 12.45 -15.84
N ARG A 208 -15.03 12.72 -17.09
CA ARG A 208 -15.82 11.79 -17.93
C ARG A 208 -15.07 10.50 -18.28
N GLY A 209 -13.74 10.50 -18.24
CA GLY A 209 -12.91 9.32 -18.45
C GLY A 209 -12.96 8.31 -17.31
N ILE A 210 -13.36 8.73 -16.10
CA ILE A 210 -13.49 7.85 -14.93
C ILE A 210 -14.84 7.10 -15.01
N PRO A 211 -14.87 5.77 -14.80
CA PRO A 211 -16.13 5.01 -14.83
C PRO A 211 -17.16 5.51 -13.82
N GLU A 212 -18.44 5.46 -14.19
CA GLU A 212 -19.55 6.01 -13.39
C GLU A 212 -19.58 5.51 -11.94
N THR A 213 -19.39 4.20 -11.74
CA THR A 213 -19.35 3.59 -10.41
C THR A 213 -18.22 4.14 -9.54
N ALA A 214 -17.08 4.47 -10.14
CA ALA A 214 -15.96 5.10 -9.45
C ALA A 214 -16.22 6.58 -9.18
N ARG A 215 -16.89 7.29 -10.09
CA ARG A 215 -17.30 8.70 -9.89
C ARG A 215 -18.24 8.85 -8.69
N GLN A 216 -19.17 7.92 -8.51
CA GLN A 216 -20.04 7.87 -7.33
C GLN A 216 -19.23 7.72 -6.04
N GLY A 217 -18.32 6.74 -5.98
CA GLY A 217 -17.45 6.55 -4.81
C GLY A 217 -16.51 7.74 -4.53
N ILE A 218 -16.05 8.45 -5.56
CA ILE A 218 -15.27 9.69 -5.43
C ILE A 218 -16.12 10.80 -4.80
N ARG A 219 -17.37 10.96 -5.23
CA ARG A 219 -18.30 11.96 -4.69
C ARG A 219 -18.61 11.70 -3.22
N GLU A 220 -19.05 10.48 -2.92
CA GLU A 220 -19.46 10.05 -1.58
C GLU A 220 -18.36 10.25 -0.55
N LYS A 221 -17.13 9.88 -0.89
CA LYS A 221 -15.98 10.01 0.01
C LYS A 221 -15.31 11.38 -0.04
N GLY A 222 -15.77 12.30 -0.89
CA GLY A 222 -15.12 13.60 -1.05
C GLY A 222 -13.67 13.51 -1.56
N ILE A 223 -13.36 12.55 -2.44
CA ILE A 223 -11.99 12.33 -2.93
C ILE A 223 -11.54 13.52 -3.79
N ARG A 224 -10.33 14.01 -3.54
CA ARG A 224 -9.66 15.02 -4.37
C ARG A 224 -9.03 14.35 -5.58
N VAL A 225 -9.39 14.80 -6.78
CA VAL A 225 -8.94 14.19 -8.04
C VAL A 225 -7.93 15.11 -8.71
N TYR A 226 -6.67 14.67 -8.73
CA TYR A 226 -5.58 15.33 -9.42
C TYR A 226 -5.29 14.65 -10.75
N TYR A 227 -4.76 15.39 -11.71
CA TYR A 227 -4.33 14.84 -12.99
C TYR A 227 -3.11 15.56 -13.57
N LEU A 228 -2.30 14.82 -14.32
CA LEU A 228 -1.12 15.32 -15.03
C LEU A 228 -0.71 14.34 -16.14
N ASP A 229 -0.31 14.85 -17.32
CA ASP A 229 0.38 14.02 -18.30
C ASP A 229 1.85 13.83 -17.89
N MET A 230 2.07 12.84 -17.02
CA MET A 230 3.42 12.48 -16.57
C MET A 230 4.29 11.94 -17.71
N VAL A 231 3.69 11.40 -18.78
CA VAL A 231 4.43 10.81 -19.91
C VAL A 231 4.96 11.93 -20.81
N GLU A 232 4.11 12.90 -21.15
CA GLU A 232 4.51 14.10 -21.90
C GLU A 232 5.54 14.91 -21.14
N THR A 233 5.27 15.21 -19.86
CA THR A 233 6.22 15.93 -18.99
C THR A 233 7.59 15.26 -18.96
N ALA A 234 7.63 13.94 -18.79
CA ALA A 234 8.88 13.19 -18.80
C ALA A 234 9.58 13.21 -20.17
N ARG A 235 8.81 13.19 -21.27
CA ARG A 235 9.33 13.21 -22.64
C ARG A 235 9.99 14.54 -22.98
N ASP A 236 9.42 15.65 -22.52
CA ASP A 236 9.96 16.99 -22.77
C ASP A 236 11.33 17.22 -22.10
N ILE A 237 11.59 16.50 -21.01
CA ILE A 237 12.79 16.68 -20.18
C ILE A 237 13.85 15.62 -20.50
N ALA A 238 13.43 14.39 -20.79
CA ALA A 238 14.34 13.27 -20.94
C ALA A 238 15.31 13.44 -22.11
N SER A 239 16.60 13.25 -21.86
CA SER A 239 17.61 13.22 -22.93
C SER A 239 17.58 11.96 -23.81
N SER A 240 16.87 10.92 -23.39
CA SER A 240 16.74 9.66 -24.12
C SER A 240 15.33 9.07 -24.00
N PRO A 241 14.77 8.49 -25.07
CA PRO A 241 13.47 7.81 -25.04
C PRO A 241 13.34 6.73 -23.95
N ASP A 242 14.44 6.04 -23.63
CA ASP A 242 14.45 4.97 -22.62
C ASP A 242 14.23 5.49 -21.18
N LEU A 243 14.44 6.79 -20.96
CA LEU A 243 14.29 7.42 -19.65
C LEU A 243 12.85 7.89 -19.39
N VAL A 244 12.08 8.16 -20.43
CA VAL A 244 10.71 8.71 -20.34
C VAL A 244 9.85 7.88 -19.39
N GLN A 245 9.89 6.56 -19.54
CA GLN A 245 9.09 5.64 -18.72
C GLN A 245 9.48 5.68 -17.24
N ARG A 246 10.78 5.85 -16.93
CA ARG A 246 11.31 5.90 -15.56
C ARG A 246 11.09 7.26 -14.91
N MET A 247 11.19 8.32 -15.71
CA MET A 247 11.04 9.71 -15.26
C MET A 247 9.60 10.05 -14.89
N GLN A 248 8.59 9.33 -15.40
CA GLN A 248 7.21 9.43 -14.89
C GLN A 248 7.14 9.26 -13.37
N GLY A 249 7.93 8.35 -12.80
CA GLY A 249 7.98 8.16 -11.35
C GLY A 249 8.56 9.35 -10.59
N ILE A 250 9.40 10.14 -11.24
CA ILE A 250 10.03 11.33 -10.67
C ILE A 250 9.10 12.54 -10.79
N VAL A 251 8.33 12.62 -11.88
CA VAL A 251 7.19 13.55 -11.97
C VAL A 251 6.18 13.25 -10.86
N LEU A 252 5.85 11.97 -10.64
CA LEU A 252 4.99 11.54 -9.52
C LEU A 252 5.54 11.95 -8.16
N LEU A 253 6.86 11.91 -7.94
CA LEU A 253 7.47 12.42 -6.72
C LEU A 253 7.16 13.91 -6.51
N GLY A 254 7.27 14.74 -7.56
CA GLY A 254 6.91 16.15 -7.49
C GLY A 254 5.44 16.36 -7.14
N VAL A 255 4.54 15.62 -7.80
CA VAL A 255 3.11 15.63 -7.47
C VAL A 255 2.88 15.23 -6.01
N PHE A 256 3.49 14.14 -5.57
CA PHE A 256 3.39 13.64 -4.20
C PHE A 256 3.80 14.72 -3.20
N LEU A 257 4.94 15.39 -3.39
CA LEU A 257 5.38 16.46 -2.49
C LEU A 257 4.41 17.64 -2.44
N LYS A 258 3.68 17.91 -3.54
CA LYS A 258 2.71 19.01 -3.62
C LYS A 258 1.36 18.68 -2.99
N VAL A 259 0.83 17.47 -3.20
CA VAL A 259 -0.56 17.12 -2.85
C VAL A 259 -0.71 16.43 -1.50
N THR A 260 0.41 16.00 -0.91
CA THR A 260 0.45 15.32 0.40
C THR A 260 0.90 16.28 1.50
N PRO A 261 0.58 16.01 2.78
CA PRO A 261 0.73 17.01 3.82
C PRO A 261 2.18 17.20 4.30
N PHE A 262 3.16 16.42 3.82
CA PHE A 262 4.52 16.42 4.37
C PHE A 262 5.26 17.74 4.19
N ALA A 263 5.15 18.35 3.00
CA ALA A 263 5.81 19.62 2.73
C ALA A 263 5.25 20.73 3.63
N GLU A 264 3.92 20.81 3.76
CA GLU A 264 3.25 21.78 4.62
C GLU A 264 3.54 21.55 6.11
N GLN A 265 3.50 20.31 6.58
CA GLN A 265 3.75 19.96 7.98
C GLN A 265 5.20 20.17 8.43
N SER A 266 6.16 20.06 7.50
CA SER A 266 7.58 20.29 7.79
C SER A 266 7.95 21.78 7.85
N GLY A 267 7.06 22.68 7.41
CA GLY A 267 7.33 24.12 7.39
C GLY A 267 8.43 24.52 6.42
N LEU A 268 8.81 23.64 5.49
CA LEU A 268 9.83 23.93 4.49
C LEU A 268 9.28 24.90 3.45
N THR A 269 10.13 25.85 3.04
CA THR A 269 9.84 26.67 1.85
C THR A 269 10.05 25.83 0.59
N ASP A 270 9.40 26.22 -0.52
CA ASP A 270 9.60 25.56 -1.83
C ASP A 270 11.08 25.48 -2.22
N ALA A 271 11.88 26.53 -1.92
CA ALA A 271 13.31 26.55 -2.20
C ALA A 271 14.06 25.49 -1.38
N THR A 272 13.84 25.45 -0.06
CA THR A 272 14.50 24.48 0.84
C THR A 272 14.08 23.05 0.53
N LEU A 273 12.82 22.84 0.14
CA LEU A 273 12.31 21.55 -0.31
C LEU A 273 13.07 21.08 -1.55
N LEU A 274 13.18 21.92 -2.58
CA LEU A 274 13.87 21.58 -3.82
C LEU A 274 15.37 21.33 -3.62
N GLU A 275 16.04 22.11 -2.76
CA GLU A 275 17.44 21.85 -2.37
C GLU A 275 17.60 20.48 -1.70
N GLY A 276 16.68 20.13 -0.78
CA GLY A 276 16.65 18.83 -0.15
C GLY A 276 16.47 17.69 -1.16
N VAL A 277 15.52 17.86 -2.09
CA VAL A 277 15.28 16.91 -3.17
C VAL A 277 16.53 16.75 -4.04
N GLU A 278 17.20 17.84 -4.42
CA GLU A 278 18.42 17.77 -5.22
C GLU A 278 19.52 16.97 -4.51
N ARG A 279 19.74 17.20 -3.21
CA ARG A 279 20.73 16.43 -2.42
C ARG A 279 20.43 14.94 -2.46
N SER A 280 19.17 14.56 -2.28
CA SER A 280 18.75 13.16 -2.31
C SER A 280 18.83 12.56 -3.72
N LEU A 281 18.51 13.33 -4.77
CA LEU A 281 18.67 12.90 -6.16
C LEU A 281 20.15 12.70 -6.52
N ARG A 282 21.06 13.55 -6.02
CA ARG A 282 22.51 13.38 -6.19
C ARG A 282 23.02 12.11 -5.52
N LYS A 283 22.54 11.78 -4.32
CA LYS A 283 22.88 10.52 -3.63
C LYS A 283 22.46 9.29 -4.44
N TYR A 284 21.28 9.33 -5.08
CA TYR A 284 20.73 8.19 -5.81
C TYR A 284 21.21 8.08 -7.27
N PHE A 285 21.32 9.21 -7.97
CA PHE A 285 21.62 9.27 -9.41
C PHE A 285 22.96 9.92 -9.75
N GLY A 286 23.73 10.46 -8.79
CA GLY A 286 24.96 11.21 -9.07
C GLY A 286 26.02 10.42 -9.83
N ARG A 287 26.06 9.08 -9.66
CA ARG A 287 26.93 8.19 -10.46
C ARG A 287 26.61 8.18 -11.96
N ARG A 288 25.43 8.67 -12.35
CA ARG A 288 24.97 8.77 -13.75
C ARG A 288 25.29 10.14 -14.38
N GLY A 289 25.91 11.05 -13.62
CA GLY A 289 26.34 12.37 -14.08
C GLY A 289 25.35 13.50 -13.75
N ASP A 290 25.86 14.73 -13.73
CA ASP A 290 25.11 15.93 -13.34
C ASP A 290 23.90 16.21 -14.24
N LYS A 291 24.02 15.91 -15.55
CA LYS A 291 22.91 16.06 -16.49
C LYS A 291 21.69 15.24 -16.08
N VAL A 292 21.90 13.98 -15.68
CA VAL A 292 20.80 13.11 -15.23
C VAL A 292 20.17 13.66 -13.95
N VAL A 293 20.98 14.15 -13.01
CA VAL A 293 20.45 14.77 -11.78
C VAL A 293 19.59 15.99 -12.12
N ALA A 294 20.05 16.88 -12.99
CA ALA A 294 19.32 18.07 -13.41
C ALA A 294 17.99 17.72 -14.10
N GLU A 295 17.97 16.73 -14.98
CA GLU A 295 16.73 16.25 -15.63
C GLU A 295 15.73 15.70 -14.61
N ASN A 296 16.19 14.91 -13.63
CA ASN A 296 15.32 14.40 -12.58
C ASN A 296 14.80 15.52 -11.68
N LEU A 297 15.62 16.53 -11.37
CA LEU A 297 15.19 17.68 -10.59
C LEU A 297 14.13 18.50 -11.32
N GLU A 298 14.28 18.71 -12.64
CA GLU A 298 13.27 19.38 -13.45
C GLU A 298 11.96 18.57 -13.52
N CYS A 299 12.03 17.23 -13.57
CA CYS A 299 10.84 16.38 -13.49
C CYS A 299 10.07 16.61 -12.18
N VAL A 300 10.77 16.75 -11.04
CA VAL A 300 10.14 17.08 -9.76
C VAL A 300 9.49 18.46 -9.82
N ARG A 301 10.22 19.46 -10.34
CA ARG A 301 9.73 20.84 -10.45
C ARG A 301 8.45 20.92 -11.29
N ARG A 302 8.43 20.25 -12.44
CA ARG A 302 7.25 20.16 -13.32
C ARG A 302 6.11 19.40 -12.66
N GLY A 303 6.39 18.31 -11.94
CA GLY A 303 5.37 17.60 -11.16
C GLY A 303 4.68 18.47 -10.10
N ILE A 304 5.41 19.38 -9.46
CA ILE A 304 4.86 20.35 -8.50
C ILE A 304 4.04 21.44 -9.21
N ALA A 305 4.56 21.96 -10.33
CA ALA A 305 4.00 23.13 -11.00
C ALA A 305 2.79 22.81 -11.89
N ASP A 306 2.80 21.66 -12.55
CA ASP A 306 1.86 21.37 -13.64
C ASP A 306 0.66 20.53 -13.19
N VAL A 307 0.70 19.95 -11.98
CA VAL A 307 -0.42 19.14 -11.47
C VAL A 307 -1.67 19.99 -11.32
N ARG A 308 -2.80 19.47 -11.80
CA ARG A 308 -4.10 20.14 -11.75
C ARG A 308 -5.09 19.33 -10.93
N GLU A 309 -6.05 20.01 -10.34
CA GLU A 309 -7.17 19.41 -9.61
C GLU A 309 -8.46 19.55 -10.43
N VAL A 310 -9.24 18.48 -10.53
CA VAL A 310 -10.60 18.55 -11.05
C VAL A 310 -11.44 19.25 -9.99
N SER A 311 -12.04 20.39 -10.34
CA SER A 311 -12.78 21.19 -9.37
C SER A 311 -13.99 20.45 -8.81
N ARG A 312 -14.39 20.82 -7.59
CA ARG A 312 -15.56 20.21 -6.96
C ARG A 312 -16.85 20.46 -7.75
N GLU A 313 -16.96 21.62 -8.38
CA GLU A 313 -18.07 21.96 -9.27
C GLU A 313 -18.19 20.98 -10.44
N ILE A 314 -17.08 20.61 -11.08
CA ILE A 314 -17.08 19.62 -12.17
C ILE A 314 -17.52 18.26 -11.63
N ILE A 315 -16.96 17.85 -10.49
CA ILE A 315 -17.29 16.57 -9.85
C ILE A 315 -18.79 16.50 -9.51
N GLU A 316 -19.41 17.60 -9.08
CA GLU A 316 -20.82 17.65 -8.66
C GLU A 316 -21.82 17.94 -9.79
N SER A 317 -21.38 18.56 -10.90
CA SER A 317 -22.28 19.06 -11.95
C SER A 317 -23.14 17.99 -12.66
N GLU A 318 -22.70 16.73 -12.73
CA GLU A 318 -23.47 15.67 -13.40
C GLU A 318 -24.65 15.14 -12.57
N VAL A 319 -24.83 15.60 -11.32
CA VAL A 319 -26.00 15.24 -10.49
C VAL A 319 -27.29 15.89 -11.01
N ASN A 320 -27.20 16.95 -11.81
CA ASN A 320 -28.34 17.77 -12.20
C ASN A 320 -29.05 17.37 -13.50
N LEU A 321 -28.77 16.18 -14.07
CA LEU A 321 -29.38 15.75 -15.35
C LEU A 321 -30.46 14.67 -15.24
N GLU A 322 -30.83 14.22 -14.05
CA GLU A 322 -32.00 13.33 -13.87
C GLU A 322 -32.85 13.77 -12.66
N VAL A 323 -33.86 14.60 -12.93
CA VAL A 323 -35.10 14.74 -12.15
C VAL A 323 -36.28 14.60 -13.11
#